data_AF-A0A0W7W820-F1
#
_entry.id   AF-A0A0W7W820-F1
#
_cell.length_a   1.000
_cell.length_b   1.000
_cell.length_c   1.000
_cell.angle_alpha   90.00
_cell.angle_beta   90.00
_cell.angle_gamma   90.00
#
_symmetry.space_group_name_H-M   'P 1'
#
loop_
_entity.id
_entity.type
_entity.pdbx_description
1 polymer ?
#
loop_
_entity_poly.entity_id
_entity_poly.type
_entity_poly.pdbx_seq_one_letter_code
_entity_poly.pdbx_strand_id
1 'polypeptide(L)'
;MGRFAFDALERCSMLRRIAPAVLTVAVSAAVLTGCSSTDAVEVDRGDCAATLGAGALSDSVVVLGAFGTEPEVSIPTETEVSVSQRSIVDSSGVTAGAKVAGNDTIASVNFAFYDQASGEKLFASSGFGGAAETNEFFMLAADMMNPLSAAVECAAPGERVVLAMSPEDALPLRQQIGGTPESALVAVMDLEDVSGFKASGREKGLPNGFPAVVTDETGQPGLVLPPREAPVGLTSAVRVSGEGDDVSAEGRLLVQMLAVGWDGSVLTNTWTDGGPQMLPGETESAAQGLAFRAELTGKPVGSQVVITEGGDNARVIVLDILAAG
;
A
#
# COMPACT_ATOMS: atom_id res chain seq x y z
N MET A 1 -63.70 33.96 -4.54
CA MET A 1 -64.89 33.82 -5.40
C MET A 1 -64.43 33.43 -6.79
N GLY A 2 -64.78 32.33 -7.42
CA GLY A 2 -65.59 31.15 -7.11
C GLY A 2 -65.26 30.16 -8.24
N ARG A 3 -65.00 28.90 -7.91
CA ARG A 3 -65.91 27.77 -8.16
C ARG A 3 -65.99 27.34 -9.63
N PHE A 4 -65.50 26.14 -9.96
CA PHE A 4 -66.29 24.88 -10.08
C PHE A 4 -67.28 24.99 -11.27
N ALA A 5 -67.57 24.02 -12.11
CA ALA A 5 -67.25 22.61 -12.28
C ALA A 5 -68.37 22.08 -13.18
N PHE A 6 -68.10 21.02 -13.94
CA PHE A 6 -69.08 20.01 -14.37
C PHE A 6 -70.22 20.49 -15.30
N ASP A 7 -70.90 19.66 -16.08
CA ASP A 7 -70.76 18.34 -16.68
C ASP A 7 -72.15 18.08 -17.29
N ALA A 8 -72.24 17.14 -18.24
CA ALA A 8 -73.45 16.41 -18.61
C ALA A 8 -74.61 17.22 -19.26
N LEU A 9 -75.40 16.69 -20.20
CA LEU A 9 -75.58 15.37 -20.80
C LEU A 9 -76.58 15.61 -21.94
N GLU A 10 -76.44 14.98 -23.11
CA GLU A 10 -77.64 14.54 -23.83
C GLU A 10 -77.35 13.32 -24.70
N ARG A 11 -78.22 12.32 -24.52
CA ARG A 11 -78.17 10.97 -25.10
C ARG A 11 -78.74 10.98 -26.51
N CYS A 12 -78.19 10.15 -27.39
CA CYS A 12 -79.01 9.48 -28.38
C CYS A 12 -78.52 8.03 -28.60
N SER A 13 -79.43 7.09 -28.37
CA SER A 13 -79.28 5.67 -28.57
C SER A 13 -79.17 5.30 -30.05
N MET A 14 -78.40 4.26 -30.39
CA MET A 14 -78.91 3.10 -31.15
C MET A 14 -77.87 1.97 -31.19
N LEU A 15 -78.33 0.76 -30.87
CA LEU A 15 -77.58 -0.49 -30.97
C LEU A 15 -77.31 -0.85 -32.45
N ARG A 16 -76.08 -1.30 -32.75
CA ARG A 16 -75.85 -2.34 -33.77
C ARG A 16 -74.59 -3.15 -33.46
N ARG A 17 -74.71 -4.44 -33.76
CA ARG A 17 -73.91 -5.60 -33.34
C ARG A 17 -72.47 -5.64 -33.91
N ILE A 18 -71.67 -6.54 -33.30
CA ILE A 18 -70.63 -7.44 -33.85
C ILE A 18 -69.15 -7.14 -33.45
N ALA A 19 -68.57 -8.15 -32.79
CA ALA A 19 -67.17 -8.53 -32.56
C ALA A 19 -66.31 -7.82 -31.46
N PRO A 20 -65.73 -8.58 -30.51
CA PRO A 20 -64.73 -8.08 -29.58
C PRO A 20 -63.33 -8.17 -30.21
N ALA A 21 -62.72 -7.03 -30.51
CA ALA A 21 -61.28 -6.98 -30.74
C ALA A 21 -60.59 -6.81 -29.39
N VAL A 22 -60.02 -7.91 -28.89
CA VAL A 22 -59.16 -7.93 -27.70
C VAL A 22 -57.91 -7.12 -28.03
N LEU A 23 -57.84 -5.88 -27.53
CA LEU A 23 -56.61 -5.09 -27.51
C LEU A 23 -55.82 -5.51 -26.26
N THR A 24 -54.89 -6.45 -26.43
CA THR A 24 -53.85 -6.72 -25.44
C THR A 24 -52.90 -5.52 -25.38
N VAL A 25 -53.09 -4.67 -24.37
CA VAL A 25 -52.08 -3.68 -23.96
C VAL A 25 -50.91 -4.47 -23.38
N ALA A 26 -49.86 -4.63 -24.18
CA ALA A 26 -48.58 -5.14 -23.70
C ALA A 26 -47.97 -4.06 -22.79
N VAL A 27 -48.14 -4.21 -21.48
CA VAL A 27 -47.38 -3.47 -20.48
C VAL A 27 -45.96 -4.01 -20.53
N SER A 28 -45.07 -3.30 -21.21
CA SER A 28 -43.63 -3.55 -21.13
C SER A 28 -43.14 -3.17 -19.73
N ALA A 29 -43.15 -4.15 -18.81
CA ALA A 29 -42.33 -4.08 -17.62
C ALA A 29 -40.86 -4.18 -18.08
N ALA A 30 -40.18 -3.04 -18.21
CA ALA A 30 -38.74 -3.01 -18.34
C ALA A 30 -38.17 -3.54 -17.01
N VAL A 31 -37.83 -4.82 -17.00
CA VAL A 31 -37.12 -5.46 -15.91
C VAL A 31 -35.74 -4.81 -15.82
N LEU A 32 -35.46 -4.16 -14.70
CA LEU A 32 -34.10 -3.85 -14.26
C LEU A 32 -33.36 -5.18 -14.06
N THR A 33 -32.56 -5.60 -15.03
CA THR A 33 -31.50 -6.60 -14.81
C THR A 33 -30.26 -6.13 -15.54
N GLY A 34 -29.47 -5.33 -14.83
CA GLY A 34 -28.16 -4.87 -15.23
C GLY A 34 -27.25 -4.70 -14.02
N CYS A 35 -27.39 -5.54 -12.99
CA CYS A 35 -26.27 -5.78 -12.09
C CYS A 35 -25.33 -6.71 -12.85
N SER A 36 -24.33 -6.18 -13.54
CA SER A 36 -23.14 -6.97 -13.81
C SER A 36 -22.55 -7.29 -12.44
N SER A 37 -22.70 -8.52 -11.98
CA SER A 37 -21.84 -9.06 -10.93
C SER A 37 -20.44 -9.02 -11.49
N THR A 38 -19.67 -7.98 -11.15
CA THR A 38 -18.23 -8.05 -11.24
C THR A 38 -17.84 -9.16 -10.28
N ASP A 39 -17.44 -10.31 -10.80
CA ASP A 39 -16.98 -11.42 -9.95
C ASP A 39 -15.83 -10.88 -9.10
N ALA A 40 -16.00 -10.94 -7.77
CA ALA A 40 -14.97 -10.51 -6.84
C ALA A 40 -13.73 -11.38 -7.08
N VAL A 41 -12.56 -10.74 -7.21
CA VAL A 41 -11.29 -11.46 -7.33
C VAL A 41 -11.03 -12.18 -6.01
N GLU A 42 -10.97 -13.51 -6.06
CA GLU A 42 -10.53 -14.28 -4.89
C GLU A 42 -9.02 -14.04 -4.68
N VAL A 43 -8.67 -13.54 -3.49
CA VAL A 43 -7.29 -13.40 -3.05
C VAL A 43 -6.81 -14.75 -2.51
N ASP A 44 -5.81 -15.33 -3.16
CA ASP A 44 -5.10 -16.50 -2.62
C ASP A 44 -4.19 -16.07 -1.47
N ARG A 45 -4.57 -16.46 -0.25
CA ARG A 45 -3.81 -16.18 0.97
C ARG A 45 -2.88 -17.32 1.37
N GLY A 46 -2.94 -18.47 0.69
CA GLY A 46 -2.19 -19.68 1.06
C GLY A 46 -2.29 -19.99 2.56
N ASP A 47 -1.14 -20.21 3.19
CA ASP A 47 -1.01 -20.47 4.64
C ASP A 47 -0.87 -19.19 5.48
N CYS A 48 -1.05 -18.00 4.89
CA CYS A 48 -0.99 -16.74 5.63
C CYS A 48 -2.18 -16.64 6.59
N ALA A 49 -1.90 -16.52 7.88
CA ALA A 49 -2.89 -16.34 8.92
C ALA A 49 -2.67 -14.99 9.60
N ALA A 50 -3.66 -14.10 9.51
CA ALA A 50 -3.60 -12.80 10.17
C ALA A 50 -3.64 -12.98 11.70
N THR A 51 -2.76 -12.26 12.40
CA THR A 51 -2.66 -12.28 13.86
C THR A 51 -3.85 -11.58 14.51
N LEU A 52 -4.38 -10.54 13.86
CA LEU A 52 -5.56 -9.81 14.31
C LEU A 52 -6.82 -10.35 13.64
N GLY A 53 -7.80 -10.74 14.46
CA GLY A 53 -9.12 -11.16 14.02
C GLY A 53 -10.10 -9.99 13.89
N ALA A 54 -11.18 -10.21 13.14
CA ALA A 54 -12.32 -9.29 13.09
C ALA A 54 -13.05 -9.23 14.42
N GLY A 55 -13.75 -8.12 14.67
CA GLY A 55 -14.66 -8.01 15.79
C GLY A 55 -15.61 -6.83 15.69
N ALA A 56 -16.35 -6.60 16.77
CA ALA A 56 -17.52 -5.73 16.79
C ALA A 56 -17.26 -4.31 16.28
N LEU A 57 -16.12 -3.66 16.62
CA LEU A 57 -15.88 -2.29 16.15
C LEU A 57 -15.35 -2.30 14.71
N SER A 58 -14.35 -3.13 14.38
CA SER A 58 -13.77 -3.11 13.03
C SER A 58 -14.78 -3.49 11.94
N ASP A 59 -15.74 -4.37 12.26
CA ASP A 59 -16.83 -4.74 11.34
C ASP A 59 -17.92 -3.67 11.22
N SER A 60 -18.07 -2.80 12.22
CA SER A 60 -19.17 -1.84 12.30
C SER A 60 -18.80 -0.43 11.83
N VAL A 61 -17.51 -0.14 11.63
CA VAL A 61 -17.08 1.14 11.05
C VAL A 61 -17.53 1.20 9.59
N VAL A 62 -18.35 2.19 9.28
CA VAL A 62 -18.72 2.48 7.89
C VAL A 62 -17.63 3.36 7.30
N VAL A 63 -17.00 2.90 6.22
CA VAL A 63 -16.00 3.67 5.48
C VAL A 63 -16.56 4.10 4.14
N LEU A 64 -16.47 5.39 3.85
CA LEU A 64 -16.85 6.03 2.60
C LEU A 64 -15.61 6.61 1.91
N GLY A 65 -15.74 6.89 0.61
CA GLY A 65 -14.63 7.33 -0.23
C GLY A 65 -14.01 6.17 -1.01
N ALA A 66 -13.46 6.47 -2.18
CA ALA A 66 -12.79 5.47 -3.02
C ALA A 66 -11.44 5.05 -2.39
N PHE A 67 -10.96 3.86 -2.77
CA PHE A 67 -9.59 3.44 -2.49
C PHE A 67 -8.57 4.49 -2.95
N GLY A 68 -7.51 4.70 -2.18
CA GLY A 68 -6.47 5.71 -2.42
C GLY A 68 -6.91 7.15 -2.16
N THR A 69 -8.17 7.38 -1.77
CA THR A 69 -8.67 8.70 -1.33
C THR A 69 -8.89 8.71 0.17
N GLU A 70 -8.68 9.88 0.78
CA GLU A 70 -8.85 10.05 2.22
C GLU A 70 -10.28 9.60 2.62
N PRO A 71 -10.41 8.61 3.53
CA PRO A 71 -11.71 8.04 3.83
C PRO A 71 -12.54 8.97 4.71
N GLU A 72 -13.86 8.94 4.55
CA GLU A 72 -14.79 9.46 5.55
C GLU A 72 -15.35 8.29 6.35
N VAL A 73 -15.49 8.43 7.68
CA VAL A 73 -15.89 7.32 8.55
C VAL A 73 -17.09 7.65 9.42
N SER A 74 -17.91 6.64 9.69
CA SER A 74 -18.89 6.64 10.77
C SER A 74 -18.54 5.54 11.76
N ILE A 75 -18.23 5.93 13.00
CA ILE A 75 -17.70 5.03 14.03
C ILE A 75 -18.71 4.90 15.17
N PRO A 76 -19.12 3.68 15.55
CA PRO A 76 -19.90 3.44 16.76
C PRO A 76 -19.12 3.84 18.04
N THR A 77 -19.65 4.81 18.79
CA THR A 77 -18.99 5.36 19.99
C THR A 77 -19.11 4.46 21.22
N GLU A 78 -20.15 3.64 21.31
CA GLU A 78 -20.49 2.83 22.50
C GLU A 78 -19.90 1.42 22.49
N THR A 79 -19.03 1.10 21.54
CA THR A 79 -18.45 -0.25 21.41
C THR A 79 -17.13 -0.34 22.18
N GLU A 80 -17.09 -1.07 23.28
CA GLU A 80 -15.84 -1.27 24.01
C GLU A 80 -14.87 -2.17 23.22
N VAL A 81 -13.59 -1.80 23.21
CA VAL A 81 -12.51 -2.56 22.57
C VAL A 81 -11.40 -2.81 23.59
N SER A 82 -11.32 -4.04 24.08
CA SER A 82 -10.27 -4.49 25.00
C SER A 82 -9.11 -5.19 24.30
N VAL A 83 -9.31 -5.66 23.08
CA VAL A 83 -8.30 -6.32 22.24
C VAL A 83 -8.38 -5.72 20.84
N SER A 84 -7.23 -5.39 20.25
CA SER A 84 -7.17 -4.88 18.88
C SER A 84 -7.77 -5.88 17.89
N GLN A 85 -8.49 -5.33 16.91
CA GLN A 85 -9.28 -6.09 15.95
C GLN A 85 -9.19 -5.46 14.56
N ARG A 86 -9.37 -6.28 13.53
CA ARG A 86 -9.08 -5.90 12.15
C ARG A 86 -10.08 -6.56 11.19
N SER A 87 -10.62 -5.77 10.26
CA SER A 87 -11.52 -6.23 9.20
C SER A 87 -11.09 -5.68 7.83
N ILE A 88 -11.13 -6.50 6.78
CA ILE A 88 -11.05 -6.02 5.39
C ILE A 88 -12.44 -5.53 5.01
N VAL A 89 -12.57 -4.25 4.66
CA VAL A 89 -13.85 -3.60 4.38
C VAL A 89 -14.06 -3.25 2.90
N ASP A 90 -12.99 -3.26 2.11
CA ASP A 90 -13.03 -3.15 0.65
C ASP A 90 -11.95 -4.05 0.05
N SER A 91 -12.29 -4.76 -1.03
CA SER A 91 -11.37 -5.56 -1.84
C SER A 91 -11.58 -5.34 -3.34
N SER A 92 -12.35 -4.31 -3.71
CA SER A 92 -12.70 -4.02 -5.10
C SER A 92 -11.50 -3.58 -5.95
N GLY A 93 -10.42 -3.12 -5.32
CA GLY A 93 -9.17 -2.76 -5.99
C GLY A 93 -8.21 -3.93 -6.26
N VAL A 94 -8.51 -5.12 -5.74
CA VAL A 94 -7.61 -6.28 -5.87
C VAL A 94 -7.50 -6.74 -7.31
N THR A 95 -6.26 -6.95 -7.76
CA THR A 95 -5.95 -7.57 -9.05
C THR A 95 -5.61 -9.05 -8.92
N ALA A 96 -5.97 -9.86 -9.92
CA ALA A 96 -5.63 -11.28 -9.93
C ALA A 96 -4.11 -11.51 -9.83
N GLY A 97 -3.71 -12.44 -8.96
CA GLY A 97 -2.30 -12.73 -8.71
C GLY A 97 -1.59 -11.78 -7.75
N ALA A 98 -2.33 -10.86 -7.12
CA ALA A 98 -1.79 -9.99 -6.07
C ALA A 98 -1.17 -10.82 -4.93
N LYS A 99 0.06 -10.47 -4.55
CA LYS A 99 0.76 -11.08 -3.43
C LYS A 99 0.29 -10.42 -2.13
N VAL A 100 -0.03 -11.24 -1.13
CA VAL A 100 -0.41 -10.73 0.19
C VAL A 100 0.80 -10.26 1.00
N ALA A 101 0.58 -9.31 1.90
CA ALA A 101 1.56 -8.87 2.89
C ALA A 101 1.74 -9.98 3.95
N GLY A 102 2.71 -10.86 3.73
CA GLY A 102 3.06 -11.96 4.64
C GLY A 102 4.37 -11.70 5.40
N ASN A 103 4.92 -12.76 5.99
CA ASN A 103 6.25 -12.70 6.60
C ASN A 103 7.32 -12.30 5.58
N ASP A 104 8.28 -11.53 6.05
CA ASP A 104 9.39 -10.99 5.26
C ASP A 104 8.87 -10.26 4.00
N THR A 105 7.84 -9.43 4.19
CA THR A 105 7.36 -8.46 3.18
C THR A 105 7.26 -7.03 3.68
N ILE A 106 7.34 -6.08 2.76
CA ILE A 106 7.09 -4.66 3.04
C ILE A 106 5.76 -4.29 2.40
N ALA A 107 4.86 -3.73 3.19
CA ALA A 107 3.60 -3.18 2.75
C ALA A 107 3.75 -1.67 2.51
N SER A 108 3.45 -1.20 1.30
CA SER A 108 3.25 0.22 1.01
C SER A 108 1.81 0.59 1.34
N VAL A 109 1.60 1.59 2.19
CA VAL A 109 0.29 1.89 2.78
C VAL A 109 -0.02 3.37 2.82
N ASN A 110 -1.31 3.68 2.70
CA ASN A 110 -1.89 4.96 3.07
C ASN A 110 -2.83 4.77 4.25
N PHE A 111 -2.82 5.68 5.22
CA PHE A 111 -3.63 5.49 6.42
C PHE A 111 -4.13 6.78 7.05
N ALA A 112 -5.32 6.71 7.66
CA ALA A 112 -5.89 7.77 8.46
C ALA A 112 -6.32 7.25 9.82
N PHE A 113 -6.10 8.05 10.85
CA PHE A 113 -6.43 7.75 12.25
C PHE A 113 -7.61 8.59 12.71
N TYR A 114 -8.53 7.94 13.42
CA TYR A 114 -9.77 8.52 13.94
C TYR A 114 -9.96 8.16 15.41
N ASP A 115 -10.38 9.13 16.22
CA ASP A 115 -10.77 8.89 17.60
C ASP A 115 -12.15 8.22 17.64
N GLN A 116 -12.27 7.06 18.28
CA GLN A 116 -13.55 6.37 18.34
C GLN A 116 -14.62 7.19 19.08
N ALA A 117 -14.26 7.85 20.18
CA ALA A 117 -15.23 8.52 21.05
C ALA A 117 -15.87 9.74 20.40
N SER A 118 -15.11 10.51 19.61
CA SER A 118 -15.61 11.70 18.92
C SER A 118 -15.93 11.48 17.43
N GLY A 119 -15.37 10.44 16.81
CA GLY A 119 -15.35 10.28 15.35
C GLY A 119 -14.40 11.25 14.63
N GLU A 120 -13.61 12.02 15.36
CA GLU A 120 -12.71 13.02 14.79
C GLU A 120 -11.50 12.38 14.12
N LYS A 121 -11.13 12.89 12.94
CA LYS A 121 -9.87 12.55 12.28
C LYS A 121 -8.71 13.21 13.03
N LEU A 122 -7.80 12.39 13.55
CA LEU A 122 -6.61 12.85 14.25
C LEU A 122 -5.43 13.08 13.30
N PHE A 123 -5.32 12.24 12.27
CA PHE A 123 -4.20 12.25 11.33
C PHE A 123 -4.57 11.56 10.01
N ALA A 124 -3.91 11.93 8.92
CA ALA A 124 -3.91 11.19 7.66
C ALA A 124 -2.52 11.28 7.00
N SER A 125 -2.05 10.17 6.43
CA SER A 125 -0.83 10.16 5.61
C SER A 125 -1.04 11.01 4.35
N SER A 126 0.06 11.53 3.81
CA SER A 126 0.04 12.39 2.63
C SER A 126 -0.22 11.66 1.31
N GLY A 127 -0.14 10.32 1.28
CA GLY A 127 -0.31 9.55 0.04
C GLY A 127 -1.76 9.39 -0.42
N PHE A 128 -2.74 9.71 0.44
CA PHE A 128 -4.12 9.84 -0.03
C PHE A 128 -4.24 10.94 -1.09
N GLY A 129 -4.88 10.63 -2.21
CA GLY A 129 -4.96 11.50 -3.39
C GLY A 129 -4.00 11.10 -4.52
N GLY A 130 -3.31 9.96 -4.41
CA GLY A 130 -2.53 9.36 -5.49
C GLY A 130 -1.09 9.83 -5.57
N ALA A 131 -0.54 10.38 -4.49
CA ALA A 131 0.88 10.74 -4.40
C ALA A 131 1.68 9.53 -3.91
N ALA A 132 1.88 8.55 -4.79
CA ALA A 132 2.60 7.30 -4.48
C ALA A 132 3.98 7.55 -3.83
N GLU A 133 4.66 8.63 -4.21
CA GLU A 133 5.93 9.14 -3.64
C GLU A 133 5.85 9.60 -2.18
N THR A 134 4.71 9.39 -1.52
CA THR A 134 4.50 9.72 -0.11
C THR A 134 3.81 8.61 0.67
N ASN A 135 3.77 7.40 0.10
CA ASN A 135 3.24 6.23 0.78
C ASN A 135 4.13 5.87 1.99
N GLU A 136 3.54 5.33 3.03
CA GLU A 136 4.29 4.85 4.18
C GLU A 136 4.64 3.37 4.03
N PHE A 137 5.68 2.89 4.72
CA PHE A 137 6.14 1.50 4.63
C PHE A 137 6.00 0.79 5.96
N PHE A 138 5.22 -0.29 5.99
CA PHE A 138 5.14 -1.19 7.13
C PHE A 138 5.97 -2.44 6.84
N MET A 139 6.85 -2.76 7.78
CA MET A 139 7.72 -3.94 7.72
C MET A 139 7.03 -5.11 8.42
N LEU A 140 6.70 -6.17 7.67
CA LEU A 140 6.11 -7.39 8.19
C LEU A 140 7.21 -8.43 8.41
N ALA A 141 7.93 -8.27 9.52
CA ALA A 141 8.90 -9.24 10.03
C ALA A 141 8.63 -9.50 11.51
N ALA A 142 8.92 -10.70 11.98
CA ALA A 142 8.52 -11.16 13.32
C ALA A 142 9.01 -10.26 14.47
N ASP A 143 10.19 -9.66 14.31
CA ASP A 143 10.84 -8.76 15.28
C ASP A 143 10.49 -7.28 15.08
N MET A 144 9.83 -6.93 13.98
CA MET A 144 9.41 -5.56 13.64
C MET A 144 7.88 -5.36 13.71
N MET A 145 7.14 -6.43 14.00
CA MET A 145 5.68 -6.40 14.02
C MET A 145 5.14 -5.49 15.13
N ASN A 146 4.14 -4.68 14.79
CA ASN A 146 3.38 -3.83 15.70
C ASN A 146 1.89 -3.84 15.29
N PRO A 147 0.97 -3.22 16.04
CA PRO A 147 -0.46 -3.23 15.70
C PRO A 147 -0.80 -2.74 14.28
N LEU A 148 -0.04 -1.77 13.72
CA LEU A 148 -0.26 -1.25 12.37
C LEU A 148 0.18 -2.26 11.31
N SER A 149 1.37 -2.85 11.43
CA SER A 149 1.84 -3.87 10.48
C SER A 149 1.02 -5.16 10.59
N ALA A 150 0.61 -5.54 11.79
CA ALA A 150 -0.27 -6.69 12.03
C ALA A 150 -1.67 -6.51 11.42
N ALA A 151 -2.11 -5.26 11.23
CA ALA A 151 -3.40 -5.01 10.61
C ALA A 151 -3.41 -5.27 9.10
N VAL A 152 -2.28 -5.04 8.42
CA VAL A 152 -2.16 -5.33 6.99
C VAL A 152 -1.68 -6.76 6.71
N GLU A 153 -1.37 -7.54 7.74
CA GLU A 153 -1.00 -8.95 7.59
C GLU A 153 -2.07 -9.76 6.83
N CYS A 154 -1.63 -10.48 5.81
CA CYS A 154 -2.43 -11.25 4.87
C CYS A 154 -3.46 -10.44 4.05
N ALA A 155 -3.37 -9.11 4.05
CA ALA A 155 -4.09 -8.27 3.09
C ALA A 155 -3.34 -8.24 1.75
N ALA A 156 -4.06 -8.00 0.66
CA ALA A 156 -3.52 -7.83 -0.68
C ALA A 156 -3.56 -6.35 -1.12
N PRO A 157 -2.66 -5.92 -2.02
CA PRO A 157 -2.77 -4.64 -2.70
C PRO A 157 -4.18 -4.41 -3.28
N GLY A 158 -4.72 -3.21 -3.06
CA GLY A 158 -6.08 -2.85 -3.43
C GLY A 158 -7.14 -3.20 -2.37
N GLU A 159 -6.76 -3.78 -1.23
CA GLU A 159 -7.64 -3.96 -0.08
C GLU A 159 -7.57 -2.77 0.88
N ARG A 160 -8.74 -2.39 1.41
CA ARG A 160 -8.88 -1.44 2.51
C ARG A 160 -9.17 -2.19 3.81
N VAL A 161 -8.37 -1.90 4.83
CA VAL A 161 -8.45 -2.49 6.16
C VAL A 161 -8.91 -1.45 7.17
N VAL A 162 -9.86 -1.83 8.02
CA VAL A 162 -10.15 -1.12 9.28
C VAL A 162 -9.45 -1.86 10.41
N LEU A 163 -8.61 -1.14 11.14
CA LEU A 163 -8.04 -1.56 12.42
C LEU A 163 -8.71 -0.75 13.52
N ALA A 164 -9.27 -1.42 14.51
CA ALA A 164 -9.66 -0.80 15.77
C ALA A 164 -8.66 -1.23 16.84
N MET A 165 -7.74 -0.33 17.19
CA MET A 165 -6.74 -0.57 18.23
C MET A 165 -7.36 -0.38 19.62
N SER A 166 -7.05 -1.30 20.53
CA SER A 166 -7.36 -1.12 21.95
C SER A 166 -6.71 0.17 22.50
N PRO A 167 -7.26 0.76 23.58
CA PRO A 167 -6.63 1.91 24.23
C PRO A 167 -5.17 1.67 24.63
N GLU A 168 -4.84 0.44 25.06
CA GLU A 168 -3.48 0.05 25.44
C GLU A 168 -2.54 0.06 24.23
N ASP A 169 -2.92 -0.59 23.14
CA ASP A 169 -2.10 -0.67 21.92
C ASP A 169 -1.96 0.70 21.22
N ALA A 170 -2.99 1.55 21.34
CA ALA A 170 -3.01 2.88 20.74
C ALA A 170 -2.16 3.91 21.52
N LEU A 171 -1.78 3.63 22.77
CA LEU A 171 -1.16 4.61 23.66
C LEU A 171 0.10 5.26 23.07
N PRO A 172 1.06 4.54 22.45
CA PRO A 172 2.24 5.16 21.85
C PRO A 172 1.90 6.14 20.73
N LEU A 173 0.91 5.82 19.88
CA LEU A 173 0.47 6.68 18.79
C LEU A 173 -0.27 7.92 19.32
N ARG A 174 -1.13 7.75 20.33
CA ARG A 174 -1.87 8.87 20.95
C ARG A 174 -0.95 9.93 21.56
N GLN A 175 0.24 9.56 22.02
CA GLN A 175 1.23 10.54 22.49
C GLN A 175 1.70 11.49 21.37
N GLN A 176 1.60 11.07 20.11
CA GLN A 176 2.02 11.84 18.95
C GLN A 176 0.84 12.60 18.31
N ILE A 177 -0.32 11.94 18.18
CA ILE A 177 -1.47 12.47 17.43
C ILE A 177 -2.64 12.95 18.29
N GLY A 178 -2.62 12.69 19.61
CA GLY A 178 -3.66 13.11 20.55
C GLY A 178 -4.91 12.21 20.59
N GLY A 179 -6.06 12.84 20.86
CA GLY A 179 -7.38 12.19 21.03
C GLY A 179 -7.70 11.74 22.46
N THR A 180 -8.79 10.97 22.63
CA THR A 180 -9.33 10.47 23.90
C THR A 180 -8.60 9.21 24.41
N PRO A 181 -7.78 9.27 25.48
CA PRO A 181 -6.88 8.17 25.89
C PRO A 181 -7.54 6.82 26.11
N GLU A 182 -8.73 6.80 26.71
CA GLU A 182 -9.45 5.57 27.09
C GLU A 182 -10.29 4.96 25.95
N SER A 183 -10.31 5.60 24.77
CA SER A 183 -11.10 5.12 23.63
C SER A 183 -10.22 4.40 22.61
N ALA A 184 -10.83 3.53 21.80
CA ALA A 184 -10.12 2.89 20.71
C ALA A 184 -9.60 3.94 19.71
N LEU A 185 -8.49 3.62 19.05
CA LEU A 185 -7.99 4.36 17.91
C LEU A 185 -8.33 3.57 16.66
N VAL A 186 -9.14 4.15 15.77
CA VAL A 186 -9.54 3.52 14.52
C VAL A 186 -8.60 3.98 13.41
N ALA A 187 -7.95 3.04 12.73
CA ALA A 187 -7.17 3.29 11.53
C ALA A 187 -7.92 2.73 10.32
N VAL A 188 -8.01 3.53 9.25
CA VAL A 188 -8.40 3.04 7.92
C VAL A 188 -7.14 3.05 7.08
N MET A 189 -6.79 1.89 6.51
CA MET A 189 -5.55 1.67 5.79
C MET A 189 -5.83 1.12 4.40
N ASP A 190 -5.26 1.76 3.38
CA ASP A 190 -5.20 1.27 2.02
C ASP A 190 -3.85 0.60 1.80
N LEU A 191 -3.87 -0.67 1.41
CA LEU A 191 -2.66 -1.39 1.04
C LEU A 191 -2.40 -1.18 -0.45
N GLU A 192 -1.39 -0.38 -0.77
CA GLU A 192 -1.08 0.08 -2.13
C GLU A 192 -0.22 -0.93 -2.88
N ASP A 193 0.80 -1.50 -2.22
CA ASP A 193 1.71 -2.47 -2.80
C ASP A 193 2.33 -3.39 -1.73
N VAL A 194 2.85 -4.54 -2.16
CA VAL A 194 3.59 -5.49 -1.33
C VAL A 194 4.87 -5.93 -2.03
N SER A 195 6.00 -5.62 -1.42
CA SER A 195 7.33 -6.00 -1.90
C SER A 195 8.06 -6.95 -0.92
N GLY A 196 9.22 -7.46 -1.32
CA GLY A 196 10.03 -8.36 -0.48
C GLY A 196 11.15 -7.64 0.28
N PHE A 197 11.66 -8.25 1.35
CA PHE A 197 12.81 -7.73 2.12
C PHE A 197 14.19 -7.91 1.45
N LYS A 198 14.23 -8.45 0.23
CA LYS A 198 15.45 -8.61 -0.56
C LYS A 198 15.16 -8.43 -2.03
N ALA A 199 16.19 -8.12 -2.79
CA ALA A 199 16.10 -8.10 -4.24
C ALA A 199 15.66 -9.46 -4.80
N SER A 200 14.79 -9.43 -5.80
CA SER A 200 14.27 -10.62 -6.47
C SER A 200 14.05 -10.34 -7.94
N GLY A 201 14.29 -11.34 -8.79
CA GLY A 201 14.11 -11.23 -10.23
C GLY A 201 15.29 -11.80 -11.01
N ARG A 202 15.48 -11.32 -12.24
CA ARG A 202 16.47 -11.90 -13.16
C ARG A 202 17.89 -11.47 -12.80
N GLU A 203 18.76 -12.43 -12.48
CA GLU A 203 20.19 -12.18 -12.33
C GLU A 203 20.85 -11.77 -13.65
N LYS A 204 21.79 -10.84 -13.55
CA LYS A 204 22.59 -10.29 -14.64
C LYS A 204 24.07 -10.32 -14.24
N GLY A 205 24.92 -10.69 -15.19
CA GLY A 205 26.35 -10.56 -15.03
C GLY A 205 26.74 -9.08 -14.91
N LEU A 206 27.63 -8.77 -13.97
CA LEU A 206 28.18 -7.42 -13.85
C LEU A 206 29.14 -7.15 -15.02
N PRO A 207 29.15 -5.91 -15.57
CA PRO A 207 30.11 -5.53 -16.59
C PRO A 207 31.55 -5.63 -16.09
N ASN A 208 32.49 -5.73 -17.03
CA ASN A 208 33.92 -5.71 -16.72
C ASN A 208 34.29 -4.46 -15.92
N GLY A 209 35.08 -4.66 -14.87
CA GLY A 209 35.54 -3.59 -13.99
C GLY A 209 34.74 -3.47 -12.70
N PHE A 210 33.52 -4.00 -12.61
CA PHE A 210 32.81 -4.04 -11.32
C PHE A 210 33.44 -5.08 -10.37
N PRO A 211 33.38 -4.85 -9.05
CA PRO A 211 33.72 -5.85 -8.04
C PRO A 211 32.90 -7.13 -8.20
N ALA A 212 33.47 -8.26 -7.77
CA ALA A 212 32.70 -9.49 -7.70
C ALA A 212 31.73 -9.38 -6.51
N VAL A 213 30.45 -9.67 -6.75
CA VAL A 213 29.38 -9.62 -5.74
C VAL A 213 28.63 -10.95 -5.74
N VAL A 214 28.48 -11.51 -4.55
CA VAL A 214 27.62 -12.67 -4.25
C VAL A 214 26.59 -12.26 -3.22
N THR A 215 25.51 -13.01 -3.12
CA THR A 215 24.44 -12.75 -2.16
C THR A 215 24.05 -14.06 -1.50
N ASP A 216 23.83 -14.05 -0.19
CA ASP A 216 23.35 -15.23 0.52
C ASP A 216 21.82 -15.40 0.45
N GLU A 217 21.29 -16.39 1.16
CA GLU A 217 19.85 -16.70 1.15
C GLU A 217 19.00 -15.58 1.78
N THR A 218 19.57 -14.76 2.67
CA THR A 218 18.92 -13.62 3.32
C THR A 218 18.92 -12.36 2.46
N GLY A 219 19.64 -12.37 1.34
CA GLY A 219 19.86 -11.19 0.51
C GLY A 219 21.11 -10.40 0.91
N GLN A 220 21.87 -10.82 1.92
CA GLN A 220 23.07 -10.10 2.33
C GLN A 220 24.18 -10.24 1.28
N PRO A 221 24.72 -9.13 0.74
CA PRO A 221 25.78 -9.19 -0.23
C PRO A 221 27.14 -9.40 0.44
N GLY A 222 27.99 -10.17 -0.22
CA GLY A 222 29.43 -10.19 -0.02
C GLY A 222 30.12 -9.68 -1.27
N LEU A 223 31.19 -8.89 -1.11
CA LEU A 223 31.94 -8.35 -2.26
C LEU A 223 33.45 -8.57 -2.13
N VAL A 224 34.11 -8.70 -3.27
CA VAL A 224 35.58 -8.75 -3.36
C VAL A 224 36.05 -7.59 -4.22
N LEU A 225 36.83 -6.69 -3.62
CA LEU A 225 37.43 -5.57 -4.31
C LEU A 225 38.55 -6.06 -5.24
N PRO A 226 38.60 -5.59 -6.50
CA PRO A 226 39.69 -5.93 -7.40
C PRO A 226 41.01 -5.25 -6.94
N PRO A 227 42.18 -5.88 -7.11
CA PRO A 227 43.47 -5.33 -6.69
C PRO A 227 43.96 -4.25 -7.68
N ARG A 228 43.24 -3.13 -7.73
CA ARG A 228 43.49 -1.98 -8.60
C ARG A 228 43.06 -0.68 -7.92
N GLU A 229 43.44 0.45 -8.49
CA GLU A 229 42.94 1.75 -8.05
C GLU A 229 41.41 1.86 -8.24
N ALA A 230 40.79 2.70 -7.41
CA ALA A 230 39.37 3.01 -7.50
C ALA A 230 39.02 3.56 -8.89
N PRO A 231 37.82 3.25 -9.41
CA PRO A 231 37.35 3.89 -10.63
C PRO A 231 37.24 5.42 -10.42
N VAL A 232 37.19 6.17 -11.53
CA VAL A 232 36.92 7.61 -11.50
C VAL A 232 35.43 7.84 -11.72
N GLY A 233 34.84 8.75 -10.95
CA GLY A 233 33.44 9.13 -11.08
C GLY A 233 32.48 8.08 -10.52
N LEU A 234 31.22 8.19 -10.93
CA LEU A 234 30.12 7.38 -10.45
C LEU A 234 29.60 6.51 -11.60
N THR A 235 29.40 5.22 -11.35
CA THR A 235 28.80 4.29 -12.31
C THR A 235 28.03 3.19 -11.59
N SER A 236 26.94 2.72 -12.19
CA SER A 236 26.11 1.65 -11.65
C SER A 236 25.86 0.51 -12.64
N ALA A 237 25.60 -0.67 -12.11
CA ALA A 237 25.16 -1.84 -12.86
C ALA A 237 24.10 -2.60 -12.07
N VAL A 238 23.05 -3.06 -12.77
CA VAL A 238 22.01 -3.90 -12.18
C VAL A 238 22.49 -5.35 -12.16
N ARG A 239 22.62 -5.95 -10.97
CA ARG A 239 22.95 -7.37 -10.78
C ARG A 239 21.72 -8.25 -10.71
N VAL A 240 20.65 -7.78 -10.07
CA VAL A 240 19.34 -8.43 -10.07
C VAL A 240 18.32 -7.43 -10.58
N SER A 241 17.60 -7.79 -11.63
CA SER A 241 16.55 -6.95 -12.22
C SER A 241 15.23 -7.27 -11.56
N GLY A 242 14.72 -6.34 -10.74
CA GLY A 242 13.40 -6.39 -10.15
C GLY A 242 12.28 -6.35 -11.19
N GLU A 243 11.06 -6.55 -10.72
CA GLU A 243 9.84 -6.56 -11.52
C GLU A 243 8.76 -5.61 -10.96
N GLY A 244 9.05 -4.88 -9.87
CA GLY A 244 8.16 -3.85 -9.35
C GLY A 244 8.23 -2.54 -10.14
N ASP A 245 7.55 -1.53 -9.65
CA ASP A 245 7.49 -0.22 -10.30
C ASP A 245 8.87 0.46 -10.38
N ASP A 246 9.04 1.27 -11.44
CA ASP A 246 10.27 2.02 -11.64
C ASP A 246 10.39 3.14 -10.61
N VAL A 247 11.56 3.23 -9.99
CA VAL A 247 11.91 4.28 -9.05
C VAL A 247 11.86 5.67 -9.71
N SER A 248 11.16 6.61 -9.08
CA SER A 248 11.17 8.02 -9.46
C SER A 248 12.35 8.78 -8.86
N ALA A 249 12.61 9.98 -9.38
CA ALA A 249 13.70 10.84 -8.91
C ALA A 249 13.42 11.40 -7.50
N GLU A 250 12.18 11.84 -7.23
CA GLU A 250 11.85 12.54 -5.99
C GLU A 250 11.25 11.62 -4.91
N GLY A 251 10.82 10.41 -5.29
CA GLY A 251 10.35 9.40 -4.35
C GLY A 251 11.44 8.94 -3.38
N ARG A 252 11.03 8.68 -2.15
CA ARG A 252 11.86 8.02 -1.15
C ARG A 252 11.93 6.53 -1.43
N LEU A 253 13.02 5.91 -1.01
CA LEU A 253 13.25 4.48 -1.16
C LEU A 253 13.49 3.85 0.19
N LEU A 254 12.87 2.70 0.44
CA LEU A 254 13.32 1.79 1.48
C LEU A 254 14.35 0.84 0.87
N VAL A 255 15.56 0.80 1.44
CA VAL A 255 16.68 0.05 0.87
C VAL A 255 17.43 -0.77 1.93
N GLN A 256 17.99 -1.89 1.51
CA GLN A 256 19.11 -2.52 2.22
C GLN A 256 20.39 -2.23 1.45
N MET A 257 21.49 -1.89 2.13
CA MET A 257 22.75 -1.60 1.48
C MET A 257 23.98 -1.96 2.30
N LEU A 258 25.00 -2.40 1.57
CA LEU A 258 26.36 -2.59 2.03
C LEU A 258 27.25 -1.60 1.27
N ALA A 259 27.84 -0.67 2.01
CA ALA A 259 28.84 0.26 1.48
C ALA A 259 30.22 -0.09 2.04
N VAL A 260 31.19 -0.29 1.16
CA VAL A 260 32.58 -0.64 1.50
C VAL A 260 33.51 0.35 0.81
N GLY A 261 34.36 1.01 1.59
CA GLY A 261 35.43 1.88 1.08
C GLY A 261 36.40 1.08 0.21
N TRP A 262 37.06 1.75 -0.73
CA TRP A 262 38.01 1.08 -1.63
C TRP A 262 39.25 0.53 -0.91
N ASP A 263 39.47 0.94 0.34
CA ASP A 263 40.46 0.38 1.27
C ASP A 263 40.00 -0.90 1.99
N GLY A 264 38.76 -1.34 1.74
CA GLY A 264 38.14 -2.51 2.36
C GLY A 264 37.41 -2.23 3.68
N SER A 265 37.37 -0.98 4.14
CA SER A 265 36.60 -0.62 5.34
C SER A 265 35.10 -0.69 5.07
N VAL A 266 34.33 -1.28 5.99
CA VAL A 266 32.86 -1.25 5.92
C VAL A 266 32.37 0.09 6.43
N LEU A 267 31.63 0.82 5.60
CA LEU A 267 31.09 2.14 5.89
C LEU A 267 29.64 2.09 6.37
N THR A 268 28.86 1.15 5.81
CA THR A 268 27.43 0.95 6.13
C THR A 268 27.05 -0.49 5.84
N ASN A 269 26.26 -1.12 6.71
CA ASN A 269 25.76 -2.47 6.48
C ASN A 269 24.41 -2.68 7.17
N THR A 270 23.32 -2.40 6.45
CA THR A 270 21.95 -2.45 7.00
C THR A 270 21.53 -3.82 7.51
N TRP A 271 22.09 -4.91 6.98
CA TRP A 271 21.86 -6.27 7.50
C TRP A 271 22.40 -6.47 8.93
N THR A 272 23.40 -5.68 9.35
CA THR A 272 23.94 -5.71 10.72
C THR A 272 23.55 -4.51 11.55
N ASP A 273 23.13 -3.41 10.91
CA ASP A 273 22.87 -2.11 11.55
C ASP A 273 21.41 -1.96 12.02
N GLY A 274 20.61 -3.03 11.98
CA GLY A 274 19.25 -3.07 12.54
C GLY A 274 18.11 -3.00 11.53
N GLY A 275 18.39 -3.08 10.23
CA GLY A 275 17.38 -3.24 9.19
C GLY A 275 17.48 -2.25 8.04
N PRO A 276 16.50 -2.29 7.10
CA PRO A 276 16.43 -1.38 5.97
C PRO A 276 16.44 0.10 6.39
N GLN A 277 16.95 0.96 5.52
CA GLN A 277 17.02 2.40 5.73
C GLN A 277 16.25 3.17 4.65
N MET A 278 15.79 4.37 5.01
CA MET A 278 15.15 5.28 4.07
C MET A 278 16.21 6.13 3.34
N LEU A 279 16.17 6.13 2.01
CA LEU A 279 16.86 7.10 1.17
C LEU A 279 15.86 8.16 0.68
N PRO A 280 16.13 9.46 0.90
CA PRO A 280 15.32 10.53 0.33
C PRO A 280 15.35 10.57 -1.21
N GLY A 281 14.52 11.44 -1.79
CA GLY A 281 14.61 11.81 -3.21
C GLY A 281 15.99 12.33 -3.61
N GLU A 282 16.27 12.37 -4.91
CA GLU A 282 17.58 12.72 -5.48
C GLU A 282 18.11 14.06 -4.99
N THR A 283 17.27 15.09 -4.97
CA THR A 283 17.67 16.45 -4.57
C THR A 283 18.16 16.49 -3.12
N GLU A 284 17.40 15.89 -2.21
CA GLU A 284 17.77 15.84 -0.79
C GLU A 284 18.97 14.91 -0.56
N SER A 285 18.98 13.74 -1.20
CA SER A 285 20.10 12.80 -1.15
C SER A 285 21.42 13.44 -1.63
N ALA A 286 21.39 14.21 -2.71
CA ALA A 286 22.56 14.94 -3.20
C ALA A 286 23.07 15.97 -2.18
N ALA A 287 22.17 16.70 -1.51
CA ALA A 287 22.53 17.63 -0.44
C ALA A 287 23.16 16.92 0.78
N GLN A 288 22.84 15.64 1.00
CA GLN A 288 23.41 14.79 2.05
C GLN A 288 24.68 14.02 1.61
N GLY A 289 25.20 14.27 0.39
CA GLY A 289 26.38 13.57 -0.13
C GLY A 289 26.12 12.15 -0.62
N LEU A 290 24.85 11.81 -0.89
CA LEU A 290 24.39 10.53 -1.42
C LEU A 290 24.08 10.65 -2.92
N ALA A 291 24.98 11.27 -3.68
CA ALA A 291 24.79 11.52 -5.13
C ALA A 291 24.52 10.23 -5.93
N PHE A 292 24.92 9.07 -5.41
CA PHE A 292 24.58 7.76 -5.97
C PHE A 292 23.08 7.48 -6.07
N ARG A 293 22.21 8.19 -5.33
CA ARG A 293 20.75 8.01 -5.40
C ARG A 293 20.21 8.20 -6.82
N ALA A 294 20.78 9.10 -7.61
CA ALA A 294 20.40 9.34 -9.00
C ALA A 294 20.65 8.12 -9.91
N GLU A 295 21.61 7.26 -9.53
CA GLU A 295 21.86 6.02 -10.24
C GLU A 295 20.75 4.99 -10.05
N LEU A 296 19.80 5.18 -9.13
CA LEU A 296 18.71 4.21 -8.88
C LEU A 296 17.44 4.50 -9.70
N THR A 297 17.30 5.70 -10.23
CA THR A 297 16.10 6.15 -10.94
C THR A 297 15.87 5.38 -12.24
N GLY A 298 14.61 5.03 -12.50
CA GLY A 298 14.21 4.19 -13.62
C GLY A 298 14.61 2.72 -13.49
N LYS A 299 15.07 2.28 -12.30
CA LYS A 299 15.23 0.86 -12.00
C LYS A 299 14.01 0.36 -11.24
N PRO A 300 13.55 -0.87 -11.50
CA PRO A 300 12.38 -1.40 -10.84
C PRO A 300 12.66 -1.75 -9.38
N VAL A 301 11.67 -1.56 -8.51
CA VAL A 301 11.65 -2.10 -7.14
C VAL A 301 11.90 -3.62 -7.18
N GLY A 302 12.63 -4.12 -6.18
CA GLY A 302 13.16 -5.49 -6.14
C GLY A 302 14.50 -5.66 -6.85
N SER A 303 15.08 -4.59 -7.43
CA SER A 303 16.41 -4.66 -8.06
C SER A 303 17.55 -4.65 -7.03
N GLN A 304 18.62 -5.37 -7.35
CA GLN A 304 19.93 -5.19 -6.72
C GLN A 304 20.85 -4.43 -7.66
N VAL A 305 21.41 -3.33 -7.17
CA VAL A 305 22.29 -2.42 -7.92
C VAL A 305 23.65 -2.38 -7.27
N VAL A 306 24.69 -2.52 -8.08
CA VAL A 306 26.08 -2.32 -7.67
C VAL A 306 26.53 -0.98 -8.21
N ILE A 307 26.98 -0.10 -7.33
CA ILE A 307 27.44 1.24 -7.65
C ILE A 307 28.91 1.34 -7.23
N THR A 308 29.73 1.93 -8.08
CA THR A 308 31.10 2.31 -7.72
C THR A 308 31.24 3.81 -7.81
N GLU A 309 31.75 4.42 -6.75
CA GLU A 309 32.01 5.84 -6.65
C GLU A 309 33.50 6.04 -6.42
N GLY A 310 34.12 6.89 -7.25
CA GLY A 310 35.52 7.27 -7.17
C GLY A 310 35.75 8.59 -6.43
N GLY A 311 37.01 8.99 -6.33
CA GLY A 311 37.43 10.24 -5.68
C GLY A 311 37.82 10.04 -4.21
N ASP A 312 37.76 11.12 -3.42
CA ASP A 312 38.25 11.11 -2.02
C ASP A 312 37.48 10.15 -1.12
N ASN A 313 36.22 9.85 -1.48
CA ASN A 313 35.35 8.89 -0.78
C ASN A 313 35.14 7.60 -1.59
N ALA A 314 36.20 7.12 -2.26
CA ALA A 314 36.10 5.97 -3.13
C ALA A 314 35.48 4.74 -2.42
N ARG A 315 34.38 4.21 -2.97
CA ARG A 315 33.60 3.13 -2.36
C ARG A 315 32.82 2.32 -3.38
N VAL A 316 32.38 1.15 -2.94
CA VAL A 316 31.43 0.28 -3.63
C VAL A 316 30.18 0.19 -2.76
N ILE A 317 29.03 0.34 -3.39
CA ILE A 317 27.73 0.18 -2.74
C ILE A 317 27.01 -0.96 -3.45
N VAL A 318 26.59 -1.98 -2.70
CA VAL A 318 25.63 -2.99 -3.16
C VAL A 318 24.32 -2.71 -2.43
N LEU A 319 23.27 -2.42 -3.18
CA LEU A 319 22.00 -1.95 -2.65
C LEU A 319 20.84 -2.71 -3.26
N ASP A 320 19.92 -3.15 -2.41
CA ASP A 320 18.62 -3.71 -2.78
C ASP A 320 17.55 -2.61 -2.64
N ILE A 321 16.80 -2.35 -3.70
CA ILE A 321 15.65 -1.44 -3.70
C ILE A 321 14.44 -2.24 -3.21
N LEU A 322 14.01 -2.03 -1.97
CA LEU A 322 12.94 -2.84 -1.37
C LEU A 322 11.56 -2.27 -1.62
N ALA A 323 11.40 -0.95 -1.52
CA ALA A 323 10.15 -0.26 -1.83
C ALA A 323 10.43 1.17 -2.30
N ALA A 324 9.47 1.76 -3.02
CA ALA A 324 9.51 3.14 -3.48
C ALA A 324 8.18 3.84 -3.15
N GLY A 325 8.26 5.11 -2.78
CA GLY A 325 7.11 5.91 -2.37
C GLY A 325 7.52 7.12 -1.56
#